data_AF-A0A455U4W4-F1
#
_entry.id   AF-A0A455U4W4-F1
#
_cell.length_a   1.000
_cell.length_b   1.000
_cell.length_c   1.000
_cell.angle_alpha   90.00
_cell.angle_beta   90.00
_cell.angle_gamma   90.00
#
_symmetry.space_group_name_H-M   'P 1'
#
loop_
_entity.id
_entity.type
_entity.pdbx_description
1 polymer ?
#
loop_
_entity_poly.entity_id
_entity_poly.type
_entity_poly.pdbx_seq_one_letter_code
_entity_poly.pdbx_strand_id
1 'polypeptide(L)'
;MPAIELVNRHCEVVNVDSGVDYRLRALERAAIFYSPLDEAAEQELSRSFRAIAGNEGEAEASLEVNHRVLKTHRLHDDVAWFEFLELCDGPRSQNDYIELAREFHTVLVSNVSRMDAKKMIRRVGSSIWWTSFMTAASSC
;
A
#
# COMPACT_ATOMS: atom_id res chain seq x y z
N MET A 1 10.60 8.91 -35.30
CA MET A 1 11.17 7.61 -34.93
C MET A 1 10.55 7.20 -33.59
N PRO A 2 9.89 6.03 -33.49
CA PRO A 2 9.28 5.56 -32.25
C PRO A 2 10.33 5.37 -31.15
N ALA A 3 9.99 5.71 -29.90
CA ALA A 3 10.92 5.64 -28.76
C ALA A 3 11.50 4.23 -28.53
N ILE A 4 10.70 3.18 -28.79
CA ILE A 4 11.14 1.79 -28.65
C ILE A 4 12.27 1.43 -29.62
N GLU A 5 12.32 2.04 -30.80
CA GLU A 5 13.33 1.77 -31.82
C GLU A 5 14.70 2.34 -31.42
N LEU A 6 14.69 3.48 -30.70
CA LEU A 6 15.91 4.07 -30.11
C LEU A 6 16.43 3.23 -28.94
N VAL A 7 15.55 2.72 -28.08
CA VAL A 7 15.94 1.84 -26.97
C VAL A 7 16.60 0.58 -27.51
N ASN A 8 16.00 -0.08 -28.51
CA ASN A 8 16.60 -1.27 -29.11
C ASN A 8 17.94 -1.02 -29.81
N ARG A 9 18.15 0.20 -30.35
CA ARG A 9 19.39 0.56 -31.05
C ARG A 9 20.53 0.92 -30.09
N HIS A 10 20.21 1.54 -28.96
CA HIS A 10 21.20 2.14 -28.07
C HIS A 10 21.33 1.44 -26.71
N CYS A 11 20.48 0.48 -26.39
CA CYS A 11 20.55 -0.31 -25.16
C CYS A 11 20.81 -1.77 -25.49
N GLU A 12 21.76 -2.37 -24.79
CA GLU A 12 22.04 -3.80 -24.84
C GLU A 12 21.20 -4.52 -23.78
N VAL A 13 20.58 -5.65 -24.16
CA VAL A 13 19.81 -6.49 -23.23
C VAL A 13 20.78 -7.35 -22.43
N VAL A 14 21.00 -6.96 -21.18
CA VAL A 14 21.76 -7.78 -20.23
C VAL A 14 20.78 -8.67 -19.47
N ASN A 15 20.90 -9.99 -19.66
CA ASN A 15 20.08 -10.96 -18.93
C ASN A 15 20.67 -11.12 -17.52
N VAL A 16 19.99 -10.55 -16.53
CA VAL A 16 20.37 -10.64 -15.12
C VAL A 16 19.71 -11.88 -14.51
N ASP A 17 20.03 -13.08 -15.01
CA ASP A 17 19.50 -14.28 -14.35
C ASP A 17 20.34 -15.54 -14.52
N SER A 18 20.68 -16.13 -13.37
CA SER A 18 21.14 -17.52 -13.21
C SER A 18 19.94 -18.50 -13.18
N GLY A 19 18.81 -18.14 -13.81
CA GLY A 19 17.57 -18.91 -13.77
C GLY A 19 16.82 -18.81 -12.43
N VAL A 20 17.15 -17.82 -11.60
CA VAL A 20 16.55 -17.62 -10.29
C VAL A 20 15.49 -16.54 -10.39
N ASP A 21 14.21 -16.92 -10.40
CA ASP A 21 13.16 -15.95 -10.12
C ASP A 21 13.28 -15.49 -8.66
N TYR A 22 13.93 -14.35 -8.45
CA TYR A 22 14.14 -13.75 -7.12
C TYR A 22 12.83 -13.40 -6.42
N ARG A 23 11.71 -13.32 -7.15
CA ARG A 23 10.38 -13.08 -6.57
C ARG A 23 9.83 -14.32 -5.87
N LEU A 24 10.30 -15.51 -6.24
CA LEU A 24 9.67 -16.78 -5.86
C LEU A 24 10.34 -17.49 -4.67
N ARG A 25 11.35 -16.89 -4.03
CA ARG A 25 12.16 -17.57 -3.01
C ARG A 25 11.49 -17.74 -1.64
N ALA A 26 10.32 -17.15 -1.39
CA ALA A 26 9.75 -17.08 -0.04
C ALA A 26 8.26 -17.45 0.05
N LEU A 27 7.75 -18.33 -0.83
CA LEU A 27 6.31 -18.57 -0.91
C LEU A 27 5.93 -20.03 -0.95
N GLU A 28 6.03 -20.69 0.21
CA GLU A 28 5.62 -22.09 0.32
C GLU A 28 4.30 -22.33 1.05
N ARG A 29 3.63 -21.39 1.75
CA ARG A 29 2.42 -21.76 2.53
C ARG A 29 1.26 -20.79 2.71
N ALA A 30 1.21 -19.62 2.07
CA ALA A 30 0.03 -18.75 2.15
C ALA A 30 -0.43 -18.32 0.75
N ALA A 31 -1.75 -18.32 0.53
CA ALA A 31 -2.32 -17.68 -0.65
C ALA A 31 -2.01 -16.17 -0.55
N ILE A 32 -1.14 -15.68 -1.42
CA ILE A 32 -0.64 -14.29 -1.41
C ILE A 32 -1.75 -13.31 -1.77
N PHE A 33 -2.76 -13.78 -2.50
CA PHE A 33 -3.77 -12.95 -3.10
C PHE A 33 -5.10 -13.70 -3.16
N TYR A 34 -6.18 -12.98 -2.85
CA TYR A 34 -7.54 -13.48 -2.84
C TYR A 34 -8.38 -12.74 -3.88
N SER A 35 -9.16 -13.51 -4.64
CA SER A 35 -10.10 -13.00 -5.63
C SER A 35 -11.22 -14.02 -5.82
N PRO A 36 -12.48 -13.61 -6.03
CA PRO A 36 -12.96 -12.22 -6.14
C PRO A 36 -12.89 -11.42 -4.82
N LEU A 37 -13.05 -10.10 -4.89
CA LEU A 37 -13.16 -9.22 -3.71
C LEU A 37 -14.55 -9.37 -3.08
N ASP A 38 -14.77 -10.48 -2.40
CA ASP A 38 -16.00 -10.81 -1.69
C ASP A 38 -15.76 -10.98 -0.18
N GLU A 39 -16.81 -11.32 0.55
CA GLU A 39 -16.73 -11.55 2.00
C GLU A 39 -15.78 -12.70 2.37
N ALA A 40 -15.60 -13.69 1.48
CA ALA A 40 -14.69 -14.80 1.73
C ALA A 40 -13.23 -14.32 1.68
N ALA A 41 -12.88 -13.45 0.73
CA ALA A 41 -11.56 -12.82 0.68
C ALA A 41 -11.27 -12.00 1.94
N GLU A 42 -12.24 -11.22 2.42
CA GLU A 42 -12.10 -10.44 3.66
C GLU A 42 -11.87 -11.35 4.89
N GLN A 43 -12.63 -12.45 4.99
CA GLN A 43 -12.46 -13.44 6.06
C GLN A 43 -11.11 -14.16 6.01
N GLU A 44 -10.57 -14.40 4.81
CA GLU A 44 -9.23 -14.97 4.64
C GLU A 44 -8.13 -13.96 4.98
N LEU A 45 -8.27 -12.67 4.63
CA LEU A 45 -7.34 -11.62 5.09
C LEU A 45 -7.36 -11.49 6.61
N SER A 46 -8.55 -11.48 7.23
CA SER A 46 -8.67 -11.43 8.70
C SER A 46 -8.04 -12.66 9.36
N ARG A 47 -8.23 -13.86 8.81
CA ARG A 47 -7.54 -15.07 9.30
C ARG A 47 -6.03 -14.97 9.13
N SER A 48 -5.56 -14.47 7.99
CA SER A 48 -4.13 -14.30 7.71
C SER A 48 -3.50 -13.28 8.65
N PHE A 49 -4.15 -12.13 8.86
CA PHE A 49 -3.71 -11.11 9.81
C PHE A 49 -3.49 -11.73 11.19
N ARG A 50 -4.50 -12.44 11.72
CA ARG A 50 -4.41 -13.08 13.04
C ARG A 50 -3.34 -14.16 13.12
N ALA A 51 -3.18 -14.94 12.06
CA ALA A 51 -2.15 -15.98 12.01
C ALA A 51 -0.73 -15.38 12.02
N ILE A 52 -0.54 -14.22 11.39
CA ILE A 52 0.77 -13.55 11.28
C ILE A 52 1.06 -12.70 12.52
N ALA A 53 0.12 -11.86 12.95
CA ALA A 53 0.27 -10.98 14.11
C ALA A 53 0.12 -11.72 15.46
N GLY A 54 -0.49 -12.90 15.48
CA GLY A 54 -0.83 -13.62 16.72
C GLY A 54 -1.91 -12.93 17.57
N ASN A 55 -2.58 -11.92 17.02
CA ASN A 55 -3.57 -11.06 17.69
C ASN A 55 -4.64 -10.59 16.68
N GLU A 56 -5.84 -10.25 17.17
CA GLU A 56 -6.89 -9.57 16.39
C GLU A 56 -6.45 -8.18 15.91
N GLY A 57 -5.57 -7.51 16.67
CA GLY A 57 -5.09 -6.17 16.40
C GLY A 57 -6.12 -5.06 16.66
N GLU A 58 -5.62 -3.84 16.80
CA GLU A 58 -6.45 -2.65 16.97
C GLU A 58 -7.18 -2.34 15.66
N ALA A 59 -8.50 -2.16 15.74
CA ALA A 59 -9.32 -1.76 14.60
C ALA A 59 -9.16 -0.27 14.33
N GLU A 60 -9.08 0.12 13.06
CA GLU A 60 -9.17 1.52 12.65
C GLU A 60 -8.14 2.48 13.29
N ALA A 61 -6.97 1.95 13.68
CA ALA A 61 -5.94 2.73 14.36
C ALA A 61 -5.31 3.79 13.45
N SER A 62 -4.92 4.91 14.05
CA SER A 62 -4.16 5.97 13.37
C SER A 62 -2.67 5.69 13.49
N LEU A 63 -2.00 5.60 12.35
CA LEU A 63 -0.56 5.37 12.25
C LEU A 63 0.11 6.59 11.62
N GLU A 64 1.16 7.14 12.24
CA GLU A 64 1.93 8.23 11.64
C GLU A 64 3.15 7.70 10.87
N VAL A 65 3.21 7.98 9.57
CA VAL A 65 4.34 7.65 8.70
C VAL A 65 4.84 8.92 8.04
N ASN A 66 6.12 9.27 8.25
CA ASN A 66 6.74 10.51 7.72
C ASN A 66 5.87 11.76 7.91
N HIS A 67 5.35 11.97 9.13
CA HIS A 67 4.48 13.11 9.46
C HIS A 67 3.11 13.11 8.76
N ARG A 68 2.67 11.96 8.26
CA ARG A 68 1.34 11.77 7.67
C ARG A 68 0.60 10.70 8.45
N VAL A 69 -0.62 11.01 8.84
CA VAL A 69 -1.49 10.03 9.47
C VAL A 69 -2.14 9.15 8.40
N LEU A 70 -2.08 7.84 8.63
CA LEU A 70 -2.70 6.78 7.87
C LEU A 70 -3.74 6.08 8.74
N LYS A 71 -4.92 5.80 8.18
CA LYS A 71 -5.89 4.93 8.84
C LYS A 71 -5.62 3.47 8.52
N THR A 72 -5.26 2.68 9.52
CA THR A 72 -5.15 1.22 9.36
C THR A 72 -6.55 0.59 9.40
N HIS A 73 -6.75 -0.51 8.69
CA HIS A 73 -7.88 -1.41 8.92
C HIS A 73 -7.65 -2.22 10.21
N ARG A 74 -6.45 -2.79 10.33
CA ARG A 74 -5.94 -3.44 11.55
C ARG A 74 -4.47 -3.12 11.77
N LEU A 75 -4.07 -2.99 13.03
CA LEU A 75 -2.69 -2.75 13.43
C LEU A 75 -2.32 -3.59 14.64
N HIS A 76 -1.18 -4.27 14.58
CA HIS A 76 -0.59 -4.94 15.74
C HIS A 76 0.91 -5.12 15.53
N ASP A 77 1.72 -4.56 16.43
CA ASP A 77 3.20 -4.59 16.36
C ASP A 77 3.70 -4.32 14.93
N ASP A 78 4.47 -5.23 14.35
CA ASP A 78 5.10 -5.09 13.03
C ASP A 78 4.20 -5.58 11.87
N VAL A 79 2.89 -5.69 12.10
CA VAL A 79 1.88 -6.09 11.10
C VAL A 79 0.80 -5.03 10.94
N ALA A 80 0.66 -4.51 9.72
CA ALA A 80 -0.35 -3.53 9.39
C ALA A 80 -1.23 -4.01 8.23
N TRP A 81 -2.53 -3.74 8.31
CA TRP A 81 -3.47 -3.97 7.24
C TRP A 81 -4.11 -2.64 6.86
N PHE A 82 -4.04 -2.27 5.58
CA PHE A 82 -4.65 -1.07 5.03
C PHE A 82 -5.67 -1.36 3.92
N GLU A 83 -6.56 -0.40 3.73
CA GLU A 83 -7.33 -0.26 2.49
C GLU A 83 -6.45 0.29 1.37
N PHE A 84 -6.60 -0.23 0.15
CA PHE A 84 -5.80 0.20 -1.00
C PHE A 84 -5.85 1.72 -1.24
N LEU A 85 -7.02 2.34 -1.09
CA LEU A 85 -7.18 3.78 -1.33
C LEU A 85 -6.48 4.62 -0.26
N GLU A 86 -6.40 4.16 0.98
CA GLU A 86 -5.69 4.89 2.04
C GLU A 86 -4.18 4.96 1.76
N LEU A 87 -3.63 3.84 1.26
CA LEU A 87 -2.23 3.75 0.87
C LEU A 87 -1.92 4.47 -0.45
N CYS A 88 -2.84 4.51 -1.42
CA CYS A 88 -2.50 4.92 -2.78
C CYS A 88 -3.20 6.18 -3.32
N ASP A 89 -4.30 6.65 -2.72
CA ASP A 89 -5.07 7.82 -3.21
C ASP A 89 -4.67 9.15 -2.52
N GLY A 90 -3.87 9.07 -1.44
CA GLY A 90 -3.35 10.23 -0.72
C GLY A 90 -2.06 10.83 -1.30
N PRO A 91 -1.57 11.96 -0.75
CA PRO A 91 -0.29 12.56 -1.12
C PRO A 91 0.88 11.74 -0.59
N ARG A 92 1.21 10.64 -1.28
CA ARG A 92 2.23 9.68 -0.88
C ARG A 92 3.52 9.89 -1.66
N SER A 93 4.65 9.78 -0.97
CA SER A 93 5.97 9.78 -1.58
C SER A 93 6.59 8.38 -1.54
N GLN A 94 7.63 8.16 -2.33
CA GLN A 94 8.43 6.93 -2.27
C GLN A 94 8.93 6.65 -0.84
N ASN A 95 9.28 7.69 -0.09
CA ASN A 95 9.78 7.56 1.28
C ASN A 95 8.73 6.99 2.24
N ASP A 96 7.44 7.22 1.99
CA ASP A 96 6.37 6.64 2.85
C ASP A 96 6.35 5.13 2.72
N TYR A 97 6.49 4.61 1.49
CA TYR A 97 6.54 3.16 1.27
C TYR A 97 7.84 2.55 1.79
N ILE A 98 8.96 3.28 1.73
CA ILE A 98 10.23 2.84 2.33
C ILE A 98 10.07 2.76 3.85
N GLU A 99 9.45 3.76 4.48
CA GLU A 99 9.26 3.77 5.92
C GLU A 99 8.31 2.66 6.37
N LEU A 100 7.18 2.47 5.67
CA LEU A 100 6.28 1.34 5.91
C LEU A 100 7.01 -0.01 5.82
N ALA A 101 7.89 -0.19 4.83
CA ALA A 101 8.66 -1.43 4.68
C ALA A 101 9.77 -1.61 5.73
N ARG A 102 10.17 -0.53 6.42
CA ARG A 102 11.15 -0.57 7.51
C ARG A 102 10.48 -0.85 8.85
N GLU A 103 9.30 -0.27 9.07
CA GLU A 103 8.54 -0.39 10.31
C GLU A 103 7.77 -1.71 10.36
N PHE A 104 7.18 -2.15 9.25
CA PHE A 104 6.33 -3.34 9.22
C PHE A 104 7.02 -4.49 8.48
N HIS A 105 7.13 -5.62 9.18
CA HIS A 105 7.54 -6.87 8.55
C HIS A 105 6.47 -7.39 7.58
N THR A 106 5.19 -7.12 7.85
CA THR A 106 4.09 -7.57 6.99
C THR A 106 3.03 -6.50 6.80
N VAL A 107 2.71 -6.20 5.54
CA VAL A 107 1.65 -5.28 5.17
C VAL A 107 0.59 -6.02 4.36
N LEU A 108 -0.64 -6.07 4.86
CA LEU A 108 -1.81 -6.58 4.15
C LEU A 108 -2.54 -5.41 3.48
N VAL A 109 -3.12 -5.66 2.30
CA VAL A 109 -3.87 -4.65 1.54
C VAL A 109 -5.18 -5.25 1.04
N SER A 110 -6.31 -4.68 1.47
CA SER A 110 -7.66 -5.02 0.99
C SER A 110 -8.13 -4.10 -0.13
N ASN A 111 -9.16 -4.54 -0.85
CA ASN A 111 -9.89 -3.75 -1.85
C ASN A 111 -9.02 -3.10 -2.93
N VAL A 112 -8.00 -3.84 -3.37
CA VAL A 112 -7.12 -3.41 -4.47
C VAL A 112 -7.95 -3.15 -5.72
N SER A 113 -8.02 -1.88 -6.10
CA SER A 113 -8.81 -1.45 -7.24
C SER A 113 -8.21 -1.95 -8.55
N ARG A 114 -9.04 -2.50 -9.44
CA ARG A 114 -8.60 -2.85 -10.79
C ARG A 114 -8.24 -1.58 -11.56
N MET A 115 -6.96 -1.40 -11.82
CA MET A 115 -6.43 -0.27 -12.59
C MET A 115 -6.56 -0.58 -14.08
N ASP A 116 -7.51 0.06 -14.77
CA ASP A 116 -7.57 0.08 -16.22
C ASP A 116 -6.83 1.30 -16.77
N ALA A 117 -6.21 1.17 -17.95
CA ALA A 117 -5.41 2.23 -18.58
C ALA A 117 -6.18 3.56 -18.77
N LYS A 118 -7.52 3.52 -18.72
CA LYS A 118 -8.41 4.68 -18.85
C LYS A 118 -8.64 5.44 -17.53
N LYS A 119 -8.37 4.81 -16.38
CA LYS A 119 -8.63 5.35 -15.03
C LYS A 119 -7.38 5.95 -14.38
N MET A 120 -6.26 6.02 -15.11
CA MET A 120 -5.01 6.62 -14.62
C MET A 120 -4.99 8.16 -14.65
N ILE A 121 -6.09 8.82 -15.01
CA ILE A 121 -6.21 10.28 -14.97
C ILE A 121 -7.59 10.64 -14.44
N ARG A 122 -7.71 10.97 -13.14
CA ARG A 122 -8.61 12.00 -12.56
C ARG A 122 -8.79 11.88 -11.04
N ARG A 123 -7.99 12.64 -10.28
CA ARG A 123 -8.44 13.67 -9.32
C ARG A 123 -7.25 14.29 -8.57
N VAL A 124 -6.48 15.13 -9.26
CA VAL A 124 -5.84 16.25 -8.57
C VAL A 124 -6.92 17.33 -8.48
N GLY A 125 -7.46 17.54 -7.28
CA GLY A 125 -8.31 18.68 -6.93
C GLY A 125 -9.75 18.33 -6.54
N SER A 126 -10.03 18.30 -5.23
CA SER A 126 -10.93 19.27 -4.61
C SER A 126 -10.89 19.14 -3.08
N SER A 127 -10.46 20.22 -2.43
CA SER A 127 -10.93 20.68 -1.12
C SER A 127 -10.67 19.80 0.12
N ILE A 128 -9.67 20.14 0.93
CA ILE A 128 -9.73 20.09 2.42
C ILE A 128 -8.53 20.78 3.11
N TRP A 129 -7.50 21.21 2.37
CA TRP A 129 -6.46 22.10 2.92
C TRP A 129 -6.87 23.58 2.84
N TRP A 130 -7.93 23.99 3.57
CA TRP A 130 -8.28 25.40 3.84
C TRP A 130 -9.11 25.51 5.13
N THR A 131 -8.63 24.94 6.25
CA THR A 131 -9.06 25.33 7.61
C THR A 131 -8.12 24.75 8.66
N SER A 132 -6.83 25.11 8.58
CA SER A 132 -6.10 25.37 9.82
C SER A 132 -6.21 26.87 10.11
N PHE A 133 -6.14 27.23 11.40
CA PHE A 133 -5.92 28.60 11.88
C PHE A 133 -7.14 29.55 11.87
N MET A 134 -8.13 29.29 12.73
CA MET A 134 -8.85 30.33 13.48
C MET A 134 -9.79 29.65 14.49
N THR A 135 -9.35 29.51 15.75
CA THR A 135 -10.11 29.68 17.01
C THR A 135 -9.29 29.07 18.17
N ALA A 136 -8.22 29.75 18.56
CA ALA A 136 -7.57 29.57 19.85
C ALA A 136 -6.98 30.92 20.28
N ALA A 137 -7.88 31.89 20.46
CA ALA A 137 -7.63 33.19 21.09
C ALA A 137 -8.96 33.77 21.58
N SER A 138 -9.58 33.09 22.55
CA SER A 138 -10.59 33.64 23.47
C SER A 138 -10.93 32.54 24.48
N SER A 139 -10.15 32.49 25.57
CA SER A 139 -10.60 32.19 26.93
C SER A 139 -9.36 32.02 27.84
N CYS A 140 -9.19 33.03 28.71
CA CYS A 140 -8.15 33.25 29.72
C CYS A 140 -6.76 33.70 29.23
#